data_AF-A0A7V9B702-F1
#
_entry.id   AF-A0A7V9B702-F1
#
_cell.length_a   1.000
_cell.length_b   1.000
_cell.length_c   1.000
_cell.angle_alpha   90.00
_cell.angle_beta   90.00
_cell.angle_gamma   90.00
#
_symmetry.space_group_name_H-M   'P 1'
#
loop_
_entity.id
_entity.type
_entity.pdbx_description
1 polymer ?
#
loop_
_entity_poly.entity_id
_entity_poly.type
_entity_poly.pdbx_seq_one_letter_code
_entity_poly.pdbx_strand_id
1 'polypeptide(L)'
;MADNHTRATPEAGDMGDCVMALGIGEAGNSCINVVHASPDAPAVDVYLNGEVALEGLEFANVSGWVSVPAGDYQVQVTATGEDIETAVIDAEVTTEEGAAYHIAATGLLADIAPAVFQVDLSMPEDDTTARLRVLHTAPDAPAVDVAVTGGDVLVENAEFPNASDFLDVPADTYDLEVRSTGTEDVVLEVPGVELEAGLVYDVFAIGLLEDETLNVLVVVSTTTAPEATPEA
;
A
#
# COMPACT_ATOMS: atom_id res chain seq x y z
N MET A 1 24.64 -14.39 -24.80
CA MET A 1 23.51 -13.61 -25.34
C MET A 1 22.53 -13.56 -24.19
N ALA A 2 22.37 -12.38 -23.58
CA ALA A 2 21.52 -12.23 -22.41
C ALA A 2 20.07 -12.27 -22.88
N ASP A 3 19.31 -13.19 -22.31
CA ASP A 3 17.89 -13.34 -22.57
C ASP A 3 17.16 -12.14 -21.97
N ASN A 4 16.50 -11.41 -22.87
CA ASN A 4 15.65 -10.26 -22.60
C ASN A 4 14.36 -10.77 -21.95
N HIS A 5 14.32 -10.83 -20.61
CA HIS A 5 13.06 -10.97 -19.89
C HIS A 5 12.24 -9.69 -20.07
N THR A 6 11.37 -9.72 -21.07
CA THR A 6 10.21 -8.83 -21.16
C THR A 6 9.43 -8.96 -19.84
N ARG A 7 9.56 -7.97 -18.95
CA ARG A 7 8.72 -7.82 -17.76
C ARG A 7 7.27 -7.66 -18.23
N ALA A 8 6.49 -8.72 -18.13
CA ALA A 8 5.04 -8.61 -18.16
C ALA A 8 4.63 -8.09 -16.78
N THR A 9 3.97 -6.93 -16.74
CA THR A 9 3.07 -6.61 -15.63
C THR A 9 2.13 -7.81 -15.45
N PRO A 10 2.02 -8.42 -14.26
CA PRO A 10 1.13 -9.55 -14.06
C PRO A 10 -0.29 -9.15 -14.45
N GLU A 11 -0.99 -9.99 -15.21
CA GLU A 11 -2.40 -9.75 -15.52
C GLU A 11 -3.23 -9.91 -14.23
N ALA A 12 -4.31 -9.15 -14.06
CA ALA A 12 -5.13 -9.13 -12.84
C ALA A 12 -5.59 -10.53 -12.35
N GLY A 13 -5.66 -11.53 -13.24
CA GLY A 13 -5.99 -12.92 -12.89
C GLY A 13 -4.89 -13.70 -12.15
N ASP A 14 -3.64 -13.21 -12.14
CA ASP A 14 -2.50 -13.82 -11.44
C ASP A 14 -2.31 -13.25 -10.02
N MET A 15 -2.86 -12.07 -9.75
CA MET A 15 -2.71 -11.31 -8.51
C MET A 15 -3.67 -11.74 -7.39
N GLY A 16 -4.36 -12.87 -7.55
CA GLY A 16 -5.37 -13.35 -6.61
C GLY A 16 -6.69 -12.57 -6.69
N ASP A 17 -7.79 -13.30 -6.86
CA ASP A 17 -9.14 -12.70 -6.83
C ASP A 17 -9.46 -12.19 -5.42
N CYS A 18 -9.75 -10.90 -5.30
CA CYS A 18 -9.92 -10.23 -4.01
C CYS A 18 -11.15 -10.71 -3.24
N VAL A 19 -12.23 -11.10 -3.94
CA VAL A 19 -13.45 -11.60 -3.30
C VAL A 19 -13.16 -12.92 -2.63
N MET A 20 -12.39 -13.78 -3.29
CA MET A 20 -11.95 -15.06 -2.75
C MET A 20 -10.89 -14.90 -1.67
N ALA A 21 -9.88 -14.06 -1.89
CA ALA A 21 -8.74 -13.89 -0.99
C ALA A 21 -9.12 -13.21 0.33
N LEU A 22 -10.03 -12.23 0.28
CA LEU A 22 -10.46 -11.46 1.46
C LEU A 22 -11.80 -11.96 2.03
N GLY A 23 -12.54 -12.79 1.28
CA GLY A 23 -13.84 -13.30 1.71
C GLY A 23 -14.93 -12.23 1.81
N ILE A 24 -14.83 -11.16 1.00
CA ILE A 24 -15.79 -10.04 0.97
C ILE A 24 -16.36 -9.83 -0.44
N GLY A 25 -17.62 -9.39 -0.53
CA GLY A 25 -18.24 -9.08 -1.81
C GLY A 25 -18.79 -10.29 -2.58
N GLU A 26 -19.02 -10.09 -3.88
CA GLU A 26 -19.58 -11.06 -4.82
C GLU A 26 -18.82 -11.03 -6.16
N ALA A 27 -18.99 -12.05 -6.99
CA ALA A 27 -18.38 -12.07 -8.33
C ALA A 27 -18.79 -10.84 -9.17
N GLY A 28 -17.86 -10.27 -9.93
CA GLY A 28 -18.03 -8.97 -10.59
C GLY A 28 -17.56 -7.77 -9.77
N ASN A 29 -17.18 -7.96 -8.51
CA ASN A 29 -16.66 -6.88 -7.66
C ASN A 29 -15.13 -6.76 -7.74
N SER A 30 -14.66 -5.61 -7.26
CA SER A 30 -13.29 -5.27 -6.91
C SER A 30 -13.21 -4.98 -5.40
N CYS A 31 -12.00 -4.86 -4.85
CA CYS A 31 -11.78 -4.54 -3.44
C CYS A 31 -10.88 -3.30 -3.31
N ILE A 32 -11.27 -2.37 -2.46
CA ILE A 32 -10.56 -1.10 -2.25
C ILE A 32 -10.21 -0.97 -0.78
N ASN A 33 -9.00 -0.51 -0.51
CA ASN A 33 -8.55 -0.06 0.81
C ASN A 33 -8.03 1.37 0.67
N VAL A 34 -8.62 2.31 1.41
CA VAL A 34 -8.21 3.72 1.36
C VAL A 34 -7.14 3.96 2.40
N VAL A 35 -6.07 4.65 2.02
CA VAL A 35 -4.95 4.98 2.90
C VAL A 35 -4.83 6.51 3.00
N HIS A 36 -4.78 7.04 4.22
CA HIS A 36 -4.47 8.46 4.41
C HIS A 36 -2.98 8.65 4.66
N ALA A 37 -2.25 9.04 3.61
CA ALA A 37 -0.81 9.25 3.63
C ALA A 37 -0.36 10.72 3.51
N SER A 38 -1.29 11.67 3.42
CA SER A 38 -0.98 13.12 3.42
C SER A 38 -0.72 13.62 4.85
N PRO A 39 0.48 14.10 5.21
CA PRO A 39 0.86 14.36 6.60
C PRO A 39 0.32 15.66 7.20
N ASP A 40 -0.05 16.64 6.39
CA ASP A 40 -0.57 17.95 6.81
C ASP A 40 -2.07 18.13 6.52
N ALA A 41 -2.72 17.15 5.89
CA ALA A 41 -4.17 17.12 5.75
C ALA A 41 -4.86 16.65 7.05
N PRO A 42 -6.01 17.24 7.42
CA PRO A 42 -6.82 16.77 8.54
C PRO A 42 -7.45 15.40 8.20
N ALA A 43 -8.16 14.80 9.16
CA ALA A 43 -8.98 13.62 8.87
C ALA A 43 -9.91 13.89 7.66
N VAL A 44 -10.10 12.86 6.85
CA VAL A 44 -10.81 12.97 5.56
C VAL A 44 -12.05 12.10 5.47
N ASP A 45 -13.02 12.60 4.72
CA ASP A 45 -14.17 11.83 4.25
C ASP A 45 -13.97 11.50 2.76
N VAL A 46 -14.37 10.29 2.36
CA VAL A 46 -14.19 9.77 1.01
C VAL A 46 -15.56 9.49 0.41
N TYR A 47 -15.75 9.95 -0.82
CA TYR A 47 -16.97 9.80 -1.57
C TYR A 47 -16.71 9.00 -2.84
N LEU A 48 -17.63 8.11 -3.18
CA LEU A 48 -17.66 7.37 -4.43
C LEU A 48 -18.92 7.78 -5.19
N ASN A 49 -18.77 8.34 -6.39
CA ASN A 49 -19.87 8.80 -7.24
C ASN A 49 -20.83 9.78 -6.51
N GLY A 50 -20.29 10.62 -5.62
CA GLY A 50 -21.04 11.59 -4.83
C GLY A 50 -21.68 11.04 -3.55
N GLU A 51 -21.53 9.75 -3.25
CA GLU A 51 -22.04 9.13 -2.03
C GLU A 51 -20.92 8.91 -1.01
N VAL A 52 -21.18 9.20 0.27
CA VAL A 52 -20.21 8.98 1.36
C VAL A 52 -19.89 7.49 1.45
N ALA A 53 -18.61 7.14 1.29
CA ALA A 53 -18.10 5.78 1.39
C ALA A 53 -17.32 5.54 2.70
N LEU A 54 -16.62 6.57 3.19
CA LEU A 54 -15.85 6.54 4.43
C LEU A 54 -15.88 7.92 5.08
N GLU A 55 -15.95 7.96 6.42
CA GLU A 55 -15.91 9.19 7.19
C GLU A 55 -14.78 9.12 8.23
N GLY A 56 -14.09 10.23 8.44
CA GLY A 56 -13.16 10.41 9.56
C GLY A 56 -11.89 9.57 9.48
N LEU A 57 -11.38 9.26 8.28
CA LEU A 57 -10.11 8.55 8.16
C LEU A 57 -8.98 9.48 8.59
N GLU A 58 -8.29 9.15 9.68
CA GLU A 58 -7.16 9.92 10.19
C GLU A 58 -5.87 9.62 9.40
N PHE A 59 -4.94 10.59 9.37
CA PHE A 59 -3.58 10.37 8.86
C PHE A 59 -2.92 9.14 9.52
N ALA A 60 -2.09 8.44 8.74
CA ALA A 60 -1.41 7.21 9.15
C ALA A 60 -2.38 6.06 9.46
N ASN A 61 -3.53 6.02 8.77
CA ASN A 61 -4.53 4.98 8.94
C ASN A 61 -5.07 4.47 7.60
N VAL A 62 -5.70 3.29 7.65
CA VAL A 62 -6.36 2.65 6.52
C VAL A 62 -7.83 2.37 6.82
N SER A 63 -8.68 2.39 5.80
CA SER A 63 -10.11 2.15 5.95
C SER A 63 -10.45 0.69 6.29
N GLY A 64 -9.56 -0.23 5.93
CA GLY A 64 -9.88 -1.64 5.75
C GLY A 64 -10.51 -1.89 4.38
N TRP A 65 -10.53 -3.16 3.98
CA TRP A 65 -11.02 -3.58 2.68
C TRP A 65 -12.54 -3.44 2.55
N VAL A 66 -12.98 -2.79 1.49
CA VAL A 66 -14.38 -2.68 1.09
C VAL A 66 -14.53 -3.24 -0.32
N SER A 67 -15.58 -4.03 -0.54
CA SER A 67 -15.90 -4.54 -1.87
C SER A 67 -16.88 -3.63 -2.59
N VAL A 68 -16.60 -3.30 -3.85
CA VAL A 68 -17.45 -2.49 -4.72
C VAL A 68 -17.56 -3.14 -6.10
N PRO A 69 -18.66 -2.95 -6.86
CA PRO A 69 -18.73 -3.42 -8.25
C PRO A 69 -17.51 -2.96 -9.08
N ALA A 70 -17.00 -3.77 -10.00
CA ALA A 70 -15.95 -3.29 -10.90
C ALA A 70 -16.49 -2.20 -11.83
N GLY A 71 -15.69 -1.17 -12.10
CA GLY A 71 -16.07 -0.08 -13.00
C GLY A 71 -15.34 1.23 -12.72
N ASP A 72 -15.85 2.30 -13.33
CA ASP A 72 -15.34 3.65 -13.16
C ASP A 72 -16.02 4.35 -11.98
N TYR A 73 -15.22 4.91 -11.10
CA TYR A 73 -15.65 5.67 -9.93
C TYR A 73 -15.10 7.09 -9.97
N GLN A 74 -15.96 8.07 -9.75
CA GLN A 74 -15.50 9.38 -9.32
C GLN A 74 -15.20 9.31 -7.82
N VAL A 75 -13.92 9.42 -7.47
CA VAL A 75 -13.44 9.46 -6.09
C VAL A 75 -13.22 10.90 -5.69
N GLN A 76 -13.92 11.33 -4.65
CA GLN A 76 -13.74 12.66 -4.07
C GLN A 76 -13.31 12.54 -2.61
N VAL A 77 -12.42 13.42 -2.16
CA VAL A 77 -11.94 13.45 -0.77
C VAL A 77 -12.07 14.86 -0.22
N THR A 78 -12.67 15.00 0.95
CA THR A 78 -12.85 16.27 1.67
C THR A 78 -12.26 16.17 3.06
N ALA A 79 -12.06 17.31 3.73
CA ALA A 79 -11.84 17.28 5.17
C ALA A 79 -13.11 16.83 5.89
N THR A 80 -12.96 16.09 6.98
CA THR A 80 -14.09 15.48 7.68
C THR A 80 -15.14 16.50 8.11
N GLY A 81 -16.39 16.23 7.73
CA GLY A 81 -17.56 17.06 8.03
C GLY A 81 -17.72 18.30 7.14
N GLU A 82 -16.86 18.53 6.16
CA GLU A 82 -17.03 19.58 5.15
C GLU A 82 -17.91 19.13 3.98
N ASP A 83 -18.42 20.09 3.20
CA ASP A 83 -19.25 19.82 2.03
C ASP A 83 -18.44 19.17 0.90
N ILE A 84 -19.05 18.25 0.14
CA ILE A 84 -18.41 17.57 -1.00
C ILE A 84 -17.86 18.54 -2.07
N GLU A 85 -18.45 19.73 -2.20
CA GLU A 85 -18.01 20.78 -3.12
C GLU A 85 -16.64 21.39 -2.75
N THR A 86 -16.13 21.12 -1.54
CA THR A 86 -14.79 21.53 -1.09
C THR A 86 -13.76 20.42 -1.26
N ALA A 87 -14.06 19.40 -2.08
CA ALA A 87 -13.15 18.29 -2.32
C ALA A 87 -11.76 18.77 -2.73
N VAL A 88 -10.74 18.23 -2.07
CA VAL A 88 -9.32 18.48 -2.35
C VAL A 88 -8.75 17.45 -3.31
N ILE A 89 -9.38 16.28 -3.40
CA ILE A 89 -9.18 15.30 -4.47
C ILE A 89 -10.51 15.12 -5.20
N ASP A 90 -10.46 15.15 -6.53
CA ASP A 90 -11.55 14.76 -7.42
C ASP A 90 -10.93 14.07 -8.64
N ALA A 91 -11.06 12.74 -8.70
CA ALA A 91 -10.40 11.93 -9.72
C ALA A 91 -11.26 10.74 -10.17
N GLU A 92 -11.06 10.31 -11.41
CA GLU A 92 -11.63 9.06 -11.91
C GLU A 92 -10.68 7.89 -11.60
N VAL A 93 -11.21 6.87 -10.94
CA VAL A 93 -10.51 5.61 -10.65
C VAL A 93 -11.28 4.47 -11.29
N THR A 94 -10.62 3.72 -12.16
CA THR A 94 -11.17 2.49 -12.76
C THR A 94 -10.73 1.29 -11.94
N THR A 95 -11.68 0.43 -11.55
CA THR A 95 -11.39 -0.85 -10.92
C THR A 95 -11.81 -2.01 -11.80
N GLU A 96 -11.03 -3.09 -11.72
CA GLU A 96 -11.26 -4.31 -12.50
C GLU A 96 -11.85 -5.41 -11.61
N GLU A 97 -12.66 -6.28 -12.23
CA GLU A 97 -13.24 -7.44 -11.55
C GLU A 97 -12.13 -8.33 -10.95
N GLY A 98 -12.31 -8.72 -9.70
CA GLY A 98 -11.38 -9.55 -8.95
C GLY A 98 -10.14 -8.82 -8.45
N ALA A 99 -9.87 -7.59 -8.88
CA ALA A 99 -8.67 -6.86 -8.48
C ALA A 99 -8.84 -6.14 -7.13
N ALA A 100 -7.73 -6.04 -6.39
CA ALA A 100 -7.62 -5.27 -5.16
C ALA A 100 -6.77 -4.01 -5.37
N TYR A 101 -7.13 -2.92 -4.70
CA TYR A 101 -6.45 -1.62 -4.82
C TYR A 101 -6.25 -0.94 -3.47
N HIS A 102 -5.04 -0.46 -3.19
CA HIS A 102 -4.84 0.63 -2.23
C HIS A 102 -5.03 1.96 -2.95
N ILE A 103 -5.92 2.80 -2.45
CA ILE A 103 -6.10 4.18 -2.94
C ILE A 103 -5.60 5.11 -1.83
N ALA A 104 -4.42 5.67 -2.02
CA ALA A 104 -3.77 6.52 -1.03
C ALA A 104 -3.97 8.00 -1.36
N ALA A 105 -4.41 8.80 -0.40
CA ALA A 105 -4.28 10.26 -0.47
C ALA A 105 -2.85 10.64 -0.08
N THR A 106 -2.04 11.09 -1.05
CA THR A 106 -0.61 11.41 -0.88
C THR A 106 -0.32 12.88 -1.23
N GLY A 107 0.86 13.37 -0.88
CA GLY A 107 1.21 14.78 -1.06
C GLY A 107 0.88 15.63 0.16
N LEU A 108 1.30 16.89 0.15
CA LEU A 108 0.84 17.90 1.10
C LEU A 108 -0.56 18.38 0.73
N LEU A 109 -1.34 18.93 1.67
CA LEU A 109 -2.71 19.40 1.45
C LEU A 109 -2.84 20.36 0.25
N ALA A 110 -1.81 21.17 0.00
CA ALA A 110 -1.77 22.11 -1.13
C ALA A 110 -1.67 21.43 -2.51
N ASP A 111 -1.06 20.24 -2.56
CA ASP A 111 -0.77 19.46 -3.77
C ASP A 111 -1.25 18.00 -3.63
N ILE A 112 -2.28 17.78 -2.80
CA ILE A 112 -2.74 16.46 -2.43
C ILE A 112 -3.34 15.75 -3.66
N ALA A 113 -2.99 14.49 -3.86
CA ALA A 113 -3.41 13.72 -5.01
C ALA A 113 -3.68 12.26 -4.63
N PRO A 114 -4.56 11.56 -5.36
CA PRO A 114 -4.73 10.13 -5.20
C PRO A 114 -3.57 9.38 -5.89
N ALA A 115 -3.02 8.38 -5.20
CA ALA A 115 -2.14 7.37 -5.76
C ALA A 115 -2.82 6.00 -5.67
N VAL A 116 -2.98 5.33 -6.81
CA VAL A 116 -3.68 4.04 -6.90
C VAL A 116 -2.66 2.93 -7.12
N PHE A 117 -2.66 1.96 -6.22
CA PHE A 117 -1.75 0.82 -6.26
C PHE A 117 -2.56 -0.47 -6.30
N GLN A 118 -2.48 -1.21 -7.40
CA GLN A 118 -3.05 -2.55 -7.47
C GLN A 118 -2.32 -3.47 -6.48
N VAL A 119 -3.05 -4.32 -5.76
CA VAL A 119 -2.50 -5.21 -4.74
C VAL A 119 -2.54 -6.64 -5.25
N ASP A 120 -1.42 -7.33 -5.07
CA ASP A 120 -1.33 -8.77 -5.30
C ASP A 120 -1.67 -9.49 -4.00
N LEU A 121 -2.82 -10.14 -3.98
CA LEU A 121 -3.32 -10.94 -2.86
C LEU A 121 -2.99 -12.43 -3.04
N SER A 122 -2.25 -12.82 -4.07
CA SER A 122 -1.76 -14.18 -4.21
C SER A 122 -0.80 -14.50 -3.06
N MET A 123 -0.94 -15.70 -2.51
CA MET A 123 -0.04 -16.17 -1.45
C MET A 123 1.35 -16.45 -2.05
N PRO A 124 2.43 -16.23 -1.29
CA PRO A 124 3.77 -16.69 -1.67
C PRO A 124 3.76 -18.17 -2.05
N GLU A 125 4.55 -18.55 -3.06
CA GLU A 125 4.65 -19.94 -3.50
C GLU A 125 5.30 -20.84 -2.44
N ASP A 126 6.19 -20.27 -1.63
CA ASP A 126 6.88 -20.93 -0.52
C ASP A 126 6.18 -20.58 0.80
N ASP A 127 5.69 -21.60 1.50
CA ASP A 127 4.94 -21.49 2.75
C ASP A 127 5.79 -21.07 3.95
N THR A 128 7.10 -20.86 3.76
CA THR A 128 8.02 -20.29 4.74
C THR A 128 8.37 -18.82 4.49
N THR A 129 7.80 -18.21 3.44
CA THR A 129 8.06 -16.82 3.04
C THR A 129 6.86 -15.91 3.23
N ALA A 130 7.12 -14.63 3.43
CA ALA A 130 6.16 -13.55 3.39
C ALA A 130 6.40 -12.70 2.13
N ARG A 131 5.34 -12.15 1.55
CA ARG A 131 5.45 -11.19 0.43
C ARG A 131 5.46 -9.77 0.98
N LEU A 132 6.46 -8.99 0.60
CA LEU A 132 6.62 -7.60 0.99
C LEU A 132 6.56 -6.69 -0.24
N ARG A 133 5.88 -5.56 -0.10
CA ARG A 133 6.00 -4.42 -1.02
C ARG A 133 6.14 -3.14 -0.22
N VAL A 134 7.02 -2.25 -0.67
CA VAL A 134 7.21 -0.94 -0.04
C VAL A 134 6.61 0.15 -0.92
N LEU A 135 5.84 1.03 -0.31
CA LEU A 135 5.22 2.17 -0.96
C LEU A 135 5.80 3.46 -0.38
N HIS A 136 6.47 4.24 -1.22
CA HIS A 136 6.98 5.53 -0.80
C HIS A 136 5.89 6.60 -0.98
N THR A 137 5.34 7.09 0.14
CA THR A 137 4.25 8.08 0.16
C THR A 137 4.56 9.35 0.97
N ALA A 138 5.81 9.53 1.42
CA ALA A 138 6.28 10.75 2.07
C ALA A 138 6.70 11.79 1.02
N PRO A 139 6.04 12.95 0.92
CA PRO A 139 6.15 13.85 -0.24
C PRO A 139 7.42 14.69 -0.31
N ASP A 140 8.12 14.89 0.80
CA ASP A 140 9.32 15.71 0.90
C ASP A 140 10.61 14.87 0.96
N ALA A 141 10.49 13.54 1.06
CA ALA A 141 11.64 12.66 1.03
C ALA A 141 12.06 12.39 -0.43
N PRO A 142 13.36 12.47 -0.75
CA PRO A 142 13.89 11.98 -2.02
C PRO A 142 13.70 10.47 -2.19
N ALA A 143 14.13 9.92 -3.32
CA ALA A 143 14.16 8.47 -3.49
C ALA A 143 14.92 7.80 -2.33
N VAL A 144 14.36 6.68 -1.86
CA VAL A 144 14.88 5.92 -0.71
C VAL A 144 15.19 4.47 -1.07
N ASP A 145 16.15 3.92 -0.35
CA ASP A 145 16.43 2.49 -0.33
C ASP A 145 15.90 1.90 0.99
N VAL A 146 15.35 0.69 0.93
CA VAL A 146 14.89 -0.04 2.12
C VAL A 146 15.81 -1.21 2.32
N ALA A 147 16.42 -1.30 3.49
CA ALA A 147 17.43 -2.30 3.81
C ALA A 147 17.13 -2.98 5.14
N VAL A 148 17.68 -4.18 5.32
CA VAL A 148 17.85 -4.75 6.66
C VAL A 148 18.94 -3.94 7.37
N THR A 149 18.75 -3.63 8.65
CA THR A 149 19.66 -2.82 9.46
C THR A 149 21.09 -3.34 9.37
N GLY A 150 22.00 -2.51 8.86
CA GLY A 150 23.41 -2.89 8.65
C GLY A 150 23.65 -4.05 7.67
N GLY A 151 22.64 -4.40 6.85
CA GLY A 151 22.64 -5.54 5.94
C GLY A 151 22.25 -5.16 4.51
N ASP A 152 21.65 -6.13 3.83
CA ASP A 152 21.30 -6.07 2.41
C ASP A 152 20.17 -5.08 2.13
N VAL A 153 20.23 -4.44 0.96
CA VAL A 153 19.16 -3.59 0.43
C VAL A 153 18.10 -4.49 -0.22
N LEU A 154 16.86 -4.36 0.23
CA LEU A 154 15.70 -5.11 -0.26
C LEU A 154 14.99 -4.38 -1.41
N VAL A 155 14.92 -3.05 -1.33
CA VAL A 155 14.32 -2.19 -2.36
C VAL A 155 15.28 -1.04 -2.63
N GLU A 156 15.59 -0.82 -3.91
CA GLU A 156 16.45 0.28 -4.36
C GLU A 156 15.62 1.36 -5.07
N ASN A 157 15.96 2.63 -4.83
CA ASN A 157 15.46 3.80 -5.56
C ASN A 157 13.93 3.84 -5.65
N ALA A 158 13.24 3.67 -4.52
CA ALA A 158 11.81 3.91 -4.42
C ALA A 158 11.55 5.42 -4.48
N GLU A 159 10.93 5.91 -5.55
CA GLU A 159 10.60 7.32 -5.76
C GLU A 159 9.24 7.70 -5.16
N PHE A 160 8.99 8.97 -4.85
CA PHE A 160 7.67 9.44 -4.41
C PHE A 160 6.80 9.91 -5.60
N PRO A 161 5.48 9.58 -5.64
CA PRO A 161 4.87 8.41 -5.01
C PRO A 161 5.06 7.17 -5.87
N ASN A 162 5.54 6.06 -5.30
CA ASN A 162 5.75 4.81 -6.03
C ASN A 162 5.62 3.59 -5.10
N ALA A 163 5.33 2.43 -5.68
CA ALA A 163 5.40 1.14 -5.03
C ALA A 163 6.53 0.32 -5.66
N SER A 164 7.29 -0.41 -4.83
CA SER A 164 8.29 -1.35 -5.31
C SER A 164 7.65 -2.52 -6.06
N ASP A 165 8.49 -3.31 -6.74
CA ASP A 165 8.12 -4.68 -7.07
C ASP A 165 7.82 -5.46 -5.77
N PHE A 166 7.00 -6.51 -5.86
CA PHE A 166 6.79 -7.44 -4.75
C PHE A 166 8.04 -8.30 -4.54
N LEU A 167 8.41 -8.51 -3.29
CA LEU A 167 9.58 -9.28 -2.87
C LEU A 167 9.15 -10.35 -1.86
N ASP A 168 9.42 -11.62 -2.16
CA ASP A 168 9.24 -12.70 -1.20
C ASP A 168 10.50 -12.79 -0.31
N VAL A 169 10.30 -12.68 1.00
CA VAL A 169 11.36 -12.76 2.02
C VAL A 169 11.05 -13.89 3.01
N PRO A 170 12.06 -14.51 3.65
CA PRO A 170 11.80 -15.46 4.73
C PRO A 170 10.88 -14.87 5.81
N ALA A 171 10.02 -15.68 6.40
CA ALA A 171 9.23 -15.24 7.54
C ALA A 171 10.13 -15.10 8.78
N ASP A 172 10.24 -13.88 9.30
CA ASP A 172 11.02 -13.56 10.50
C ASP A 172 10.64 -12.16 11.03
N THR A 173 11.27 -11.76 12.13
CA THR A 173 11.28 -10.38 12.60
C THR A 173 12.47 -9.64 12.02
N TYR A 174 12.20 -8.54 11.31
CA TYR A 174 13.21 -7.73 10.66
C TYR A 174 13.38 -6.39 11.36
N ASP A 175 14.63 -6.02 11.65
CA ASP A 175 14.98 -4.63 11.89
C ASP A 175 15.31 -4.00 10.55
N LEU A 176 14.39 -3.18 10.02
CA LEU A 176 14.55 -2.49 8.74
C LEU A 176 15.05 -1.07 8.95
N GLU A 177 15.65 -0.52 7.91
CA GLU A 177 16.02 0.89 7.85
C GLU A 177 15.77 1.45 6.46
N VAL A 178 15.37 2.71 6.42
CA VAL A 178 15.24 3.49 5.19
C VAL A 178 16.49 4.35 5.07
N ARG A 179 17.17 4.26 3.93
CA ARG A 179 18.39 4.99 3.61
C ARG A 179 18.14 5.97 2.47
N SER A 180 18.90 7.06 2.44
CA SER A 180 18.96 7.91 1.24
C SER A 180 19.53 7.10 0.07
N THR A 181 18.86 7.12 -1.09
CA THR A 181 19.23 6.22 -2.20
C THR A 181 20.69 6.29 -2.60
N GLY A 182 21.31 5.13 -2.75
CA GLY A 182 22.71 4.97 -3.16
C GLY A 182 23.73 5.35 -2.09
N THR A 183 23.29 5.50 -0.83
CA THR A 183 24.14 5.83 0.33
C THR A 183 23.88 4.87 1.49
N GLU A 184 24.69 4.97 2.54
CA GLU A 184 24.47 4.28 3.82
C GLU A 184 23.84 5.21 4.87
N ASP A 185 23.40 6.41 4.48
CA ASP A 185 22.82 7.40 5.39
C ASP A 185 21.38 7.00 5.73
N VAL A 186 21.18 6.51 6.96
CA VAL A 186 19.88 6.12 7.50
C VAL A 186 19.03 7.35 7.81
N VAL A 187 17.83 7.41 7.26
CA VAL A 187 16.84 8.47 7.48
C VAL A 187 15.67 8.03 8.36
N LEU A 188 15.41 6.72 8.46
CA LEU A 188 14.41 6.13 9.36
C LEU A 188 14.85 4.74 9.80
N GLU A 189 14.83 4.48 11.11
CA GLU A 189 14.96 3.14 11.67
C GLU A 189 13.57 2.56 11.92
N VAL A 190 13.38 1.30 11.55
CA VAL A 190 12.10 0.57 11.64
C VAL A 190 12.35 -0.79 12.30
N PRO A 191 12.56 -0.83 13.63
CA PRO A 191 12.86 -2.07 14.33
C PRO A 191 11.62 -2.94 14.49
N GLY A 192 11.82 -4.26 14.51
CA GLY A 192 10.79 -5.22 14.92
C GLY A 192 9.62 -5.41 13.95
N VAL A 193 9.83 -5.31 12.64
CA VAL A 193 8.82 -5.64 11.64
C VAL A 193 8.62 -7.15 11.58
N GLU A 194 7.52 -7.63 12.14
CA GLU A 194 7.16 -9.04 12.12
C GLU A 194 6.53 -9.40 10.76
N LEU A 195 7.16 -10.30 10.01
CA LEU A 195 6.66 -10.82 8.74
C LEU A 195 6.34 -12.31 8.88
N GLU A 196 5.06 -12.63 9.02
CA GLU A 196 4.57 -14.01 9.09
C GLU A 196 4.47 -14.66 7.72
N ALA A 197 4.74 -15.97 7.66
CA ALA A 197 4.70 -16.72 6.42
C ALA A 197 3.30 -16.79 5.81
N GLY A 198 3.23 -16.77 4.48
CA GLY A 198 1.98 -16.83 3.71
C GLY A 198 1.15 -15.56 3.74
N LEU A 199 1.66 -14.46 4.33
CA LEU A 199 1.01 -13.15 4.32
C LEU A 199 1.63 -12.21 3.29
N VAL A 200 0.82 -11.26 2.84
CA VAL A 200 1.23 -10.15 1.98
C VAL A 200 1.21 -8.86 2.79
N TYR A 201 2.31 -8.12 2.76
CA TYR A 201 2.52 -6.87 3.48
C TYR A 201 2.78 -5.73 2.49
N ASP A 202 1.99 -4.66 2.62
CA ASP A 202 2.24 -3.38 1.98
C ASP A 202 2.69 -2.38 3.05
N VAL A 203 3.94 -1.94 2.97
CA VAL A 203 4.55 -1.04 3.94
C VAL A 203 4.66 0.36 3.35
N PHE A 204 3.88 1.30 3.88
CA PHE A 204 3.87 2.68 3.42
C PHE A 204 4.86 3.52 4.23
N ALA A 205 5.82 4.15 3.57
CA ALA A 205 6.61 5.23 4.16
C ALA A 205 5.79 6.53 4.11
N ILE A 206 5.44 7.07 5.28
CA ILE A 206 4.56 8.23 5.47
C ILE A 206 5.25 9.29 6.34
N GLY A 207 4.66 10.49 6.42
CA GLY A 207 5.21 11.59 7.21
C GLY A 207 6.09 12.51 6.37
N LEU A 208 6.91 13.31 7.06
CA LEU A 208 7.81 14.29 6.46
C LEU A 208 9.23 14.09 6.97
N LEU A 209 10.19 14.11 6.04
CA LEU A 209 11.63 14.07 6.32
C LEU A 209 12.09 15.37 7.00
N GLU A 210 11.68 16.54 6.48
CA GLU A 210 12.12 17.84 6.98
C GLU A 210 11.63 18.12 8.41
N ASP A 211 10.44 17.62 8.76
CA ASP A 211 9.82 17.79 10.08
C ASP A 211 10.15 16.64 11.06
N GLU A 212 11.00 15.68 10.66
CA GLU A 212 11.38 14.51 11.46
C GLU A 212 10.15 13.67 11.91
N THR A 213 9.14 13.56 11.04
CA THR A 213 7.89 12.82 11.30
C THR A 213 7.75 11.55 10.46
N LEU A 214 8.80 11.17 9.71
CA LEU A 214 8.81 9.93 8.95
C LEU A 214 8.46 8.74 9.83
N ASN A 215 7.56 7.90 9.31
CA ASN A 215 7.15 6.66 9.95
C ASN A 215 6.73 5.64 8.89
N VAL A 216 6.51 4.40 9.32
CA VAL A 216 5.93 3.36 8.49
C VAL A 216 4.51 3.04 8.92
N LEU A 217 3.66 2.79 7.95
CA LEU A 217 2.35 2.19 8.13
C LEU A 217 2.38 0.80 7.48
N VAL A 218 2.42 -0.24 8.31
CA VAL A 218 2.43 -1.64 7.86
C VAL A 218 0.98 -2.10 7.69
N VAL A 219 0.62 -2.46 6.45
CA VAL A 219 -0.70 -2.96 6.10
C VAL A 219 -0.58 -4.44 5.75
N VAL A 220 -1.28 -5.29 6.50
CA VAL A 220 -1.45 -6.69 6.15
C VAL A 220 -2.58 -6.78 5.13
N SER A 221 -2.22 -7.11 3.89
CA SER A 221 -3.16 -7.05 2.76
C SER A 221 -4.05 -8.29 2.68
N THR A 222 -3.65 -9.43 3.24
CA THR A 222 -4.46 -10.66 3.28
C THR A 222 -5.07 -10.92 4.66
N THR A 223 -6.19 -11.64 4.74
CA THR A 223 -6.97 -11.77 5.98
C THR A 223 -6.50 -12.88 6.92
N THR A 224 -5.66 -13.83 6.48
CA THR A 224 -5.14 -14.93 7.31
C THR A 224 -3.93 -15.61 6.69
N ALA A 225 -2.91 -15.93 7.51
CA ALA A 225 -1.86 -16.88 7.14
C ALA A 225 -2.49 -18.27 6.94
N PRO A 226 -1.98 -19.13 6.03
CA PRO A 226 -2.41 -20.52 6.00
C PRO A 226 -2.21 -21.12 7.40
N GLU A 227 -3.25 -21.75 7.96
CA GLU A 227 -3.10 -22.46 9.24
C GLU A 227 -1.92 -23.42 9.12
N ALA A 228 -0.84 -23.17 9.86
CA ALA A 228 0.30 -24.08 9.93
C ALA A 228 -0.24 -25.45 10.31
N THR A 229 -0.19 -26.39 9.37
CA THR A 229 -0.64 -27.75 9.63
C THR A 229 0.31 -28.30 10.70
N PRO A 230 -0.15 -28.68 11.91
CA PRO A 230 0.75 -29.26 12.88
C PRO A 230 1.27 -30.57 12.30
N GLU A 231 2.58 -30.64 12.03
CA GLU A 231 3.23 -31.90 11.68
C GLU A 231 2.95 -32.91 12.80
N ALA A 232 2.41 -34.07 12.41
CA ALA A 232 1.97 -35.15 13.30
C ALA A 232 3.11 -36.12 13.67
#